data_AF-A0A7J9Z3E2-F1
#
_entry.id   AF-A0A7J9Z3E2-F1
#
_cell.length_a   1.000
_cell.length_b   1.000
_cell.length_c   1.000
_cell.angle_alpha   90.00
_cell.angle_beta   90.00
_cell.angle_gamma   90.00
#
_symmetry.space_group_name_H-M   'P 1'
#
loop_
_entity.id
_entity.type
_entity.pdbx_description
1 polymer ?
#
loop_
_entity_poly.entity_id
_entity_poly.type
_entity_poly.pdbx_seq_one_letter_code
_entity_poly.pdbx_strand_id
1 'polypeptide(L)'
;MTSLQHQHQSQSLDPGPAPASVRAVFWLVIVQAVLGLAVGLPVAYLSKDAILAQQPATPGVDAEAVWSAGFAIGVVVAIGSALMWLLFAVKLKEGRNWARITMIVLSVISLVFTPINLLNTAGATPVVLLSSLPGLVITVVILVLLARDPAKSWTPAKTAYLKSGTPF
;
A
#
# COMPACT_ATOMS: atom_id res chain seq x y z
N MET A 1 38.71 -21.18 34.43
CA MET A 1 38.65 -21.37 32.97
C MET A 1 37.20 -21.25 32.45
N THR A 2 36.44 -20.27 32.94
CA THR A 2 34.99 -20.13 32.67
C THR A 2 34.65 -18.82 31.95
N SER A 3 35.64 -17.96 31.71
CA SER A 3 35.46 -16.62 31.13
C SER A 3 35.49 -16.58 29.60
N LEU A 4 35.94 -17.64 28.93
CA LEU A 4 36.04 -17.68 27.46
C LEU A 4 34.76 -18.18 26.77
N GLN A 5 33.82 -18.81 27.49
CA GLN A 5 32.56 -19.27 26.91
C GLN A 5 31.53 -18.15 26.71
N HIS A 6 31.66 -17.02 27.41
CA HIS A 6 30.76 -15.87 27.23
C HIS A 6 31.11 -14.97 26.03
N GLN A 7 32.32 -15.05 25.48
CA GLN A 7 32.75 -14.20 24.37
C GLN A 7 32.30 -14.70 22.98
N HIS A 8 31.90 -15.97 22.86
CA HIS A 8 31.38 -16.51 21.60
C HIS A 8 29.88 -16.22 21.37
N GLN A 9 29.13 -15.77 22.40
CA GLN A 9 27.70 -15.46 22.28
C GLN A 9 27.40 -14.02 21.84
N SER A 10 28.41 -13.14 21.76
CA SER A 10 28.28 -11.77 21.23
C SER A 10 28.40 -11.70 19.70
N GLN A 11 28.37 -12.83 18.99
CA GLN A 11 28.47 -12.89 17.53
C GLN A 11 27.21 -12.29 16.88
N SER A 12 27.33 -11.01 16.53
CA SER A 12 26.48 -10.19 15.66
C SER A 12 24.98 -10.11 16.02
N LEU A 13 24.63 -9.17 16.90
CA LEU A 13 23.28 -8.59 16.99
C LEU A 13 23.00 -7.62 15.83
N ASP A 14 23.52 -7.93 14.64
CA ASP A 14 23.13 -7.23 13.42
C ASP A 14 21.76 -7.79 13.04
N PRO A 15 20.68 -6.98 13.01
CA PRO A 15 19.40 -7.47 12.57
C PRO A 15 19.60 -8.04 11.16
N GLY A 16 19.48 -9.35 11.01
CA GLY A 16 19.59 -9.99 9.70
C GLY A 16 18.64 -9.33 8.69
N PRO A 17 18.83 -9.55 7.38
CA PRO A 17 17.99 -8.93 6.36
C PRO A 17 16.50 -9.12 6.65
N ALA A 18 15.69 -8.09 6.38
CA ALA A 18 14.24 -8.15 6.59
C ALA A 18 13.63 -9.42 5.95
N PRO A 19 12.62 -10.05 6.58
CA PRO A 19 12.01 -11.28 6.10
C PRO A 19 11.56 -11.16 4.66
N ALA A 20 11.64 -12.26 3.91
CA ALA A 20 11.25 -12.29 2.49
C ALA A 20 9.81 -11.75 2.28
N SER A 21 8.88 -12.01 3.21
CA SER A 21 7.51 -11.46 3.17
C SER A 21 7.48 -9.93 3.25
N VAL A 22 8.28 -9.32 4.14
CA VAL A 22 8.38 -7.85 4.30
C VAL A 22 8.99 -7.22 3.06
N ARG A 23 10.04 -7.85 2.49
CA ARG A 23 10.64 -7.41 1.23
C ARG A 23 9.68 -7.52 0.06
N ALA A 24 8.90 -8.61 0.00
CA ALA A 24 7.89 -8.80 -1.03
C ALA A 24 6.79 -7.73 -0.94
N VAL A 25 6.28 -7.44 0.27
CA VAL A 25 5.29 -6.36 0.47
C VAL A 25 5.82 -5.01 0.00
N PHE A 26 7.08 -4.69 0.31
CA PHE A 26 7.70 -3.44 -0.15
C PHE A 26 7.68 -3.30 -1.68
N TRP A 27 8.07 -4.37 -2.40
CA TRP A 27 8.04 -4.35 -3.87
C TRP A 27 6.62 -4.36 -4.43
N LEU A 28 5.69 -5.08 -3.82
CA LEU A 28 4.28 -5.08 -4.23
C LEU A 28 3.64 -3.70 -4.10
N VAL A 29 3.96 -2.95 -3.04
CA VAL A 29 3.51 -1.56 -2.89
C VAL A 29 4.03 -0.68 -4.01
N ILE A 30 5.31 -0.82 -4.39
CA ILE A 30 5.89 -0.08 -5.51
C ILE A 30 5.19 -0.46 -6.82
N VAL A 31 5.04 -1.75 -7.10
CA VAL A 31 4.34 -2.22 -8.31
C VAL A 31 2.91 -1.71 -8.36
N GLN A 32 2.18 -1.75 -7.24
CA GLN A 32 0.81 -1.23 -7.16
C GLN A 32 0.75 0.28 -7.40
N ALA A 33 1.67 1.05 -6.83
CA ALA A 33 1.77 2.49 -7.07
C ALA A 33 2.05 2.80 -8.54
N VAL A 34 3.02 2.10 -9.15
CA VAL A 34 3.38 2.27 -10.56
C VAL A 34 2.21 1.89 -11.46
N LEU A 35 1.54 0.76 -11.20
CA LEU A 35 0.35 0.36 -11.97
C LEU A 35 -0.78 1.37 -11.84
N GLY A 36 -1.08 1.84 -10.63
CA GLY A 36 -2.12 2.84 -10.40
C GLY A 36 -1.86 4.15 -11.16
N LEU A 37 -0.61 4.61 -11.20
CA LEU A 37 -0.25 5.85 -11.88
C LEU A 37 -0.09 5.66 -13.40
N ALA A 38 0.58 4.61 -13.85
CA ALA A 38 0.90 4.38 -15.26
C ALA A 38 -0.24 3.77 -16.06
N VAL A 39 -1.18 3.09 -15.41
CA VAL A 39 -2.36 2.49 -16.06
C VAL A 39 -3.64 3.18 -15.60
N GLY A 40 -3.82 3.36 -14.30
CA GLY A 40 -5.04 3.93 -13.74
C GLY A 40 -5.32 5.36 -14.19
N LEU A 41 -4.32 6.26 -14.12
CA LEU A 41 -4.52 7.66 -14.54
C LEU A 41 -4.80 7.81 -16.04
N PRO A 42 -4.07 7.15 -16.96
CA PRO A 42 -4.42 7.17 -18.38
C PRO A 42 -5.81 6.62 -18.66
N VAL A 43 -6.20 5.50 -18.04
CA VAL A 43 -7.54 4.92 -18.23
C VAL A 43 -8.63 5.89 -17.76
N ALA A 44 -8.44 6.54 -16.60
CA ALA A 44 -9.36 7.55 -16.10
C ALA A 44 -9.47 8.76 -17.05
N TYR A 45 -8.34 9.22 -17.59
CA TYR A 45 -8.30 10.33 -18.55
C TYR A 45 -8.99 9.97 -19.87
N LEU A 46 -8.69 8.79 -20.43
CA LEU A 46 -9.31 8.29 -21.67
C LEU A 46 -10.81 8.02 -21.52
N SER A 47 -11.29 7.83 -20.29
CA SER A 47 -12.71 7.66 -19.98
C SER A 47 -13.47 8.99 -19.85
N LYS A 48 -12.81 10.15 -20.03
CA LYS A 48 -13.41 11.49 -19.89
C LYS A 48 -14.73 11.62 -20.63
N ASP A 49 -14.76 11.33 -21.93
CA ASP A 49 -15.95 11.56 -22.76
C ASP A 49 -17.11 10.66 -22.34
N ALA A 50 -16.83 9.40 -22.00
CA ALA A 50 -17.83 8.47 -21.49
C ALA A 50 -18.40 8.92 -20.15
N ILE A 51 -17.58 9.53 -19.28
CA ILE A 51 -18.01 10.09 -17.99
C ILE A 51 -18.86 11.34 -18.22
N LEU A 52 -18.42 12.27 -19.08
CA LEU A 52 -19.13 13.50 -19.38
C LEU A 52 -20.49 13.24 -20.05
N ALA A 53 -20.58 12.23 -20.92
CA ALA A 53 -21.83 11.82 -21.57
C ALA A 53 -22.91 11.34 -20.60
N GLN A 54 -22.52 10.94 -19.37
CA GLN A 54 -23.43 10.47 -18.33
C GLN A 54 -23.79 11.55 -17.31
N GLN A 55 -23.15 12.73 -17.39
CA GLN A 55 -23.46 13.82 -16.48
C GLN A 55 -24.74 14.53 -16.94
N PRO A 56 -25.75 14.69 -16.05
CA PRO A 56 -26.92 15.47 -16.39
C PRO A 56 -26.53 16.94 -16.64
N ALA A 57 -27.04 17.50 -17.73
CA ALA A 57 -26.82 18.91 -18.04
C ALA A 57 -27.36 19.78 -16.90
N THR A 58 -26.47 20.47 -16.21
CA THR A 58 -26.81 21.39 -15.12
C THR A 58 -26.64 22.82 -15.62
N PRO A 59 -27.70 23.63 -15.69
CA PRO A 59 -27.61 25.00 -16.18
C PRO A 59 -26.57 25.82 -15.41
N GLY A 60 -25.69 26.52 -16.14
CA GLY A 60 -24.64 27.35 -15.56
C GLY A 60 -23.43 26.60 -15.01
N VAL A 61 -23.37 25.27 -15.15
CA VAL A 61 -22.20 24.45 -14.76
C VAL A 61 -21.47 23.98 -16.01
N ASP A 62 -20.19 24.31 -16.09
CA ASP A 62 -19.28 23.76 -17.10
C ASP A 62 -18.78 22.38 -16.64
N ALA A 63 -19.35 21.32 -17.23
CA ALA A 63 -19.00 19.94 -16.91
C ALA A 63 -17.52 19.63 -17.20
N GLU A 64 -16.90 20.29 -18.17
CA GLU A 64 -15.49 20.10 -18.50
C GLU A 64 -14.58 20.75 -17.45
N ALA A 65 -14.93 21.95 -16.99
CA ALA A 65 -14.24 22.59 -15.86
C ALA A 65 -14.35 21.76 -14.59
N VAL A 66 -15.53 21.19 -14.30
CA VAL A 66 -15.74 20.31 -13.13
C VAL A 66 -14.91 19.03 -13.25
N TRP A 67 -14.92 18.37 -14.41
CA TRP A 67 -14.14 17.16 -14.62
C TRP A 67 -12.64 17.42 -14.49
N SER A 68 -12.12 18.49 -15.08
CA SER A 68 -10.69 18.82 -15.02
C SER A 68 -10.22 19.13 -13.61
N ALA A 69 -11.02 19.88 -12.84
CA ALA A 69 -10.76 20.12 -11.42
C ALA A 69 -10.78 18.81 -10.61
N GLY A 70 -11.79 17.96 -10.82
CA GLY A 70 -11.89 16.65 -10.17
C GLY A 70 -10.73 15.73 -10.52
N PHE A 71 -10.32 15.68 -11.78
CA PHE A 71 -9.20 14.88 -12.24
C PHE A 71 -7.87 15.36 -11.62
N ALA A 72 -7.63 16.68 -11.58
CA ALA A 72 -6.45 17.24 -10.96
C ALA A 72 -6.36 16.90 -9.46
N ILE A 73 -7.47 17.04 -8.72
CA ILE A 73 -7.55 16.62 -7.32
C ILE A 73 -7.28 15.11 -7.20
N GLY A 74 -7.88 14.31 -8.07
CA GLY A 74 -7.69 12.85 -8.12
C GLY A 74 -6.22 12.45 -8.32
N VAL A 75 -5.50 13.13 -9.21
CA VAL A 75 -4.07 12.91 -9.44
C VAL A 75 -3.24 13.20 -8.17
N VAL A 76 -3.50 14.34 -7.51
CA VAL A 76 -2.80 14.70 -6.27
C VAL A 76 -3.07 13.66 -5.17
N VAL A 77 -4.32 13.23 -5.01
CA VAL A 77 -4.71 12.20 -4.05
C VAL A 77 -4.06 10.85 -4.37
N ALA A 78 -3.99 10.47 -5.65
CA ALA A 78 -3.36 9.23 -6.08
C ALA A 78 -1.86 9.21 -5.75
N ILE A 79 -1.14 10.29 -6.08
CA ILE A 79 0.28 10.43 -5.78
C ILE A 79 0.52 10.45 -4.27
N GLY A 80 -0.24 11.26 -3.53
CA GLY A 80 -0.14 11.35 -2.07
C GLY A 80 -0.39 10.00 -1.39
N SER A 81 -1.39 9.25 -1.87
CA SER A 81 -1.67 7.89 -1.39
C SER A 81 -0.51 6.95 -1.68
N ALA A 82 0.04 6.95 -2.90
CA ALA A 82 1.19 6.11 -3.26
C ALA A 82 2.42 6.38 -2.38
N LEU A 83 2.74 7.65 -2.14
CA LEU A 83 3.85 8.05 -1.26
C LEU A 83 3.60 7.63 0.19
N MET A 84 2.37 7.78 0.68
CA MET A 84 1.99 7.34 2.03
C MET A 84 2.15 5.83 2.20
N TRP A 85 1.70 5.03 1.22
CA TRP A 85 1.87 3.58 1.22
C TRP A 85 3.35 3.18 1.19
N LEU A 86 4.16 3.88 0.40
CA LEU A 86 5.61 3.66 0.36
C LEU A 86 6.26 3.98 1.71
N LEU A 87 5.84 5.06 2.39
CA LEU A 87 6.29 5.39 3.73
C LEU A 87 5.98 4.25 4.71
N PHE A 88 4.77 3.71 4.69
CA PHE A 88 4.42 2.57 5.55
C PHE A 88 5.24 1.34 5.22
N ALA A 89 5.51 1.05 3.94
CA ALA A 89 6.36 -0.06 3.54
C ALA A 89 7.81 0.11 4.04
N VAL A 90 8.35 1.34 4.03
CA VAL A 90 9.65 1.66 4.63
C VAL A 90 9.61 1.45 6.15
N LYS A 91 8.57 1.94 6.83
CA LYS A 91 8.40 1.76 8.29
C LYS A 91 8.19 0.30 8.68
N LEU A 92 7.59 -0.51 7.81
CA LEU A 92 7.47 -1.95 7.98
C LEU A 92 8.84 -2.64 7.90
N LYS A 93 9.73 -2.22 6.99
CA LYS A 93 11.12 -2.72 6.93
C LYS A 93 11.90 -2.39 8.21
N GLU A 94 11.64 -1.23 8.82
CA GLU A 94 12.16 -0.85 10.13
C GLU A 94 11.54 -1.67 11.30
N GLY A 95 10.63 -2.61 11.05
CA GLY A 95 9.98 -3.47 12.06
C GLY A 95 9.03 -2.74 13.00
N ARG A 96 8.44 -1.64 12.53
CA ARG A 96 7.41 -0.92 13.28
C ARG A 96 6.06 -1.60 13.11
N ASN A 97 5.55 -2.21 14.19
CA ASN A 97 4.26 -2.91 14.19
C ASN A 97 3.06 -2.02 13.83
N TRP A 98 3.09 -0.71 14.14
CA TRP A 98 1.99 0.20 13.79
C TRP A 98 1.80 0.34 12.27
N ALA A 99 2.89 0.33 11.50
CA ALA A 99 2.83 0.43 10.04
C ALA A 99 2.12 -0.80 9.45
N ARG A 100 2.42 -1.99 9.98
CA ARG A 100 1.75 -3.24 9.60
C ARG A 100 0.25 -3.20 9.86
N ILE A 101 -0.16 -2.81 11.07
CA ILE A 101 -1.58 -2.75 11.45
C ILE A 101 -2.31 -1.73 10.57
N THR A 102 -1.71 -0.57 10.34
CA THR A 102 -2.27 0.48 9.49
C THR A 102 -2.47 -0.02 8.05
N MET A 103 -1.45 -0.68 7.47
CA MET A 103 -1.57 -1.27 6.13
C MET A 103 -2.66 -2.33 6.06
N ILE A 104 -2.82 -3.18 7.08
CA ILE A 104 -3.91 -4.17 7.12
C ILE A 104 -5.28 -3.48 7.11
N VAL A 105 -5.48 -2.49 7.99
CA VAL A 105 -6.73 -1.74 8.07
C VAL A 105 -7.04 -1.07 6.73
N LEU A 106 -6.06 -0.39 6.13
CA LEU A 106 -6.23 0.25 4.82
C LEU A 106 -6.50 -0.77 3.71
N SER A 107 -5.80 -1.91 3.67
CA SER A 107 -6.05 -2.97 2.70
C SER A 107 -7.46 -3.53 2.82
N VAL A 108 -7.96 -3.76 4.03
CA VAL A 108 -9.33 -4.26 4.26
C VAL A 108 -10.35 -3.23 3.81
N ILE A 109 -10.16 -1.96 4.17
CA ILE A 109 -11.02 -0.85 3.70
C ILE A 109 -11.01 -0.82 2.17
N SER A 110 -9.83 -0.82 1.53
CA SER A 110 -9.72 -0.81 0.07
C SER A 110 -10.42 -2.01 -0.57
N LEU A 111 -10.34 -3.20 0.02
CA LEU A 111 -11.00 -4.40 -0.51
C LEU A 111 -12.53 -4.33 -0.43
N VAL A 112 -13.09 -3.58 0.52
CA VAL A 112 -14.54 -3.38 0.65
C VAL A 112 -15.02 -2.25 -0.25
N PHE A 113 -14.35 -1.10 -0.20
CA PHE A 113 -14.81 0.10 -0.91
C PHE A 113 -14.52 0.06 -2.41
N THR A 114 -13.45 -0.59 -2.86
CA THR A 114 -13.12 -0.64 -4.30
C THR A 114 -14.21 -1.35 -5.11
N PRO A 115 -14.65 -2.58 -4.74
CA PRO A 115 -15.75 -3.24 -5.46
C PRO A 115 -17.06 -2.46 -5.38
N ILE A 116 -17.39 -1.86 -4.23
CA ILE A 116 -18.60 -1.03 -4.06
C ILE A 116 -18.57 0.16 -5.03
N ASN A 117 -17.43 0.85 -5.15
CA ASN A 117 -17.30 1.95 -6.09
C ASN A 117 -17.42 1.47 -7.54
N LEU A 118 -16.81 0.33 -7.89
CA LEU A 118 -16.93 -0.26 -9.22
C LEU A 118 -18.38 -0.58 -9.59
N LEU A 119 -19.15 -1.15 -8.66
CA LEU A 119 -20.56 -1.51 -8.88
C LEU A 119 -21.47 -0.29 -8.96
N ASN A 120 -21.15 0.79 -8.24
CA ASN A 120 -21.92 2.03 -8.24
C ASN A 120 -21.52 3.01 -9.36
N THR A 121 -20.44 2.72 -10.09
CA THR A 121 -20.04 3.56 -11.22
C THR A 121 -21.00 3.29 -12.37
N ALA A 122 -21.99 4.17 -12.54
CA ALA A 122 -22.74 4.25 -13.78
C ALA A 122 -21.74 4.36 -14.94
N GLY A 123 -21.83 3.44 -15.90
CA GLY A 123 -20.94 3.39 -17.05
C GLY A 123 -19.57 2.72 -16.85
N ALA A 124 -19.42 1.85 -15.85
CA ALA A 124 -18.24 0.98 -15.76
C ALA A 124 -18.06 0.16 -17.06
N THR A 125 -17.14 0.59 -17.91
CA THR A 125 -16.81 -0.14 -19.14
C THR A 125 -16.06 -1.44 -18.78
N PRO A 126 -16.11 -2.48 -19.63
CA PRO A 126 -15.29 -3.67 -19.44
C PRO A 126 -13.81 -3.35 -19.23
N VAL A 127 -13.31 -2.27 -19.85
CA VAL A 127 -11.93 -1.78 -19.68
C VAL A 127 -11.65 -1.30 -18.26
N VAL A 128 -12.56 -0.55 -17.64
CA VAL A 128 -12.43 -0.08 -16.25
C VAL A 128 -12.48 -1.27 -15.28
N LEU A 129 -13.37 -2.23 -15.53
CA LEU A 129 -13.48 -3.44 -14.71
C LEU A 129 -12.22 -4.31 -14.80
N LEU A 130 -11.70 -4.55 -16.01
CA LEU A 130 -10.51 -5.38 -16.21
C LEU A 130 -9.23 -4.72 -15.69
N SER A 131 -9.10 -3.40 -15.82
CA SER A 131 -7.91 -2.66 -15.38
C SER A 131 -7.78 -2.59 -13.85
N SER A 132 -8.86 -2.78 -13.10
CA SER A 132 -8.88 -2.72 -11.63
C SER A 132 -8.62 -4.08 -10.95
N LEU A 133 -8.79 -5.21 -11.66
CA LEU A 133 -8.54 -6.55 -11.11
C LEU A 133 -7.09 -6.76 -10.61
N PRO A 134 -6.04 -6.35 -11.34
CA PRO A 134 -4.66 -6.54 -10.87
C PRO A 134 -4.41 -5.83 -9.54
N GLY A 135 -4.95 -4.62 -9.36
CA GLY A 135 -4.81 -3.86 -8.11
C GLY A 135 -5.48 -4.56 -6.92
N LEU A 136 -6.65 -5.15 -7.12
CA LEU A 136 -7.34 -5.94 -6.10
C LEU A 136 -6.54 -7.19 -5.72
N VAL A 137 -6.04 -7.93 -6.71
CA VAL A 137 -5.22 -9.14 -6.48
C VAL A 137 -3.97 -8.79 -5.68
N ILE A 138 -3.25 -7.73 -6.06
CA ILE A 138 -2.05 -7.29 -5.33
C ILE A 138 -2.41 -6.90 -3.89
N THR A 139 -3.53 -6.20 -3.67
CA THR A 139 -3.99 -5.81 -2.34
C THR A 139 -4.27 -7.04 -1.46
N VAL A 140 -4.91 -8.08 -2.01
CA VAL A 140 -5.11 -9.36 -1.30
C VAL A 140 -3.77 -10.01 -0.96
N VAL A 141 -2.84 -10.07 -1.90
CA VAL A 141 -1.51 -10.66 -1.65
C VAL A 141 -0.76 -9.89 -0.56
N ILE A 142 -0.78 -8.56 -0.57
CA ILE A 142 -0.21 -7.72 0.49
C ILE A 142 -0.85 -8.07 1.84
N LEU A 143 -2.18 -8.12 1.91
CA LEU A 143 -2.90 -8.44 3.14
C LEU A 143 -2.50 -9.81 3.70
N VAL A 144 -2.44 -10.84 2.84
CA VAL A 144 -2.02 -12.19 3.23
C VAL A 144 -0.58 -12.20 3.71
N LEU A 145 0.34 -11.55 2.99
CA LEU A 145 1.75 -11.48 3.38
C LEU A 145 1.95 -10.74 4.71
N LEU A 146 1.18 -9.68 4.95
CA LEU A 146 1.15 -8.98 6.22
C LEU A 146 0.55 -9.85 7.33
N ALA A 147 -0.42 -10.70 7.04
CA ALA A 147 -1.04 -11.59 8.03
C ALA A 147 -0.17 -12.79 8.45
N ARG A 148 0.86 -13.16 7.65
CA ARG A 148 1.75 -14.30 7.94
C ARG A 148 2.67 -14.05 9.14
N ASP A 149 3.03 -15.13 9.84
CA ASP A 149 3.84 -15.10 11.07
C ASP A 149 5.21 -14.43 10.96
N PRO A 150 5.98 -14.57 9.85
CA PRO A 150 7.26 -13.87 9.71
C PRO A 150 7.15 -12.35 9.74
N ALA A 151 5.98 -11.79 9.39
CA ALA A 151 5.73 -10.36 9.47
C ALA A 151 5.26 -9.93 10.88
N LYS A 152 4.75 -10.86 11.70
CA LYS A 152 4.28 -10.57 13.08
C LYS A 152 5.44 -10.39 14.06
N SER A 153 6.45 -11.26 13.96
CA SER A 153 7.59 -11.28 14.87
C SER A 153 8.75 -10.38 14.42
N TRP A 154 8.58 -9.66 13.30
CA TRP A 154 9.63 -8.81 12.77
C TRP A 154 9.82 -7.55 13.62
N THR A 155 10.84 -7.59 14.46
CA THR A 155 11.41 -6.44 15.17
C THR A 155 12.91 -6.46 14.95
N PRO A 156 13.55 -5.40 14.40
CA PRO A 156 15.00 -5.37 14.32
C PRO A 156 15.62 -5.49 15.72
N ALA A 157 16.81 -6.08 15.79
CA ALA A 157 17.53 -6.50 17.01
C ALA A 157 17.64 -5.45 18.14
N LYS A 158 17.39 -4.17 17.88
CA LYS A 158 17.34 -3.10 18.90
C LYS A 158 16.37 -3.38 20.07
N THR A 159 15.32 -4.18 19.87
CA THR A 159 14.40 -4.57 20.96
C THR A 159 14.85 -5.81 21.75
N ALA A 160 15.71 -6.65 21.19
CA ALA A 160 16.30 -7.77 21.92
C ALA A 160 17.23 -7.26 23.05
N TYR A 161 17.99 -6.19 22.77
CA TYR A 161 18.85 -5.51 23.74
C TYR A 161 18.09 -4.89 24.93
N LEU A 162 16.87 -4.36 24.72
CA LEU A 162 16.05 -3.80 25.80
C LEU A 162 15.38 -4.89 26.65
N LYS A 163 15.20 -6.09 26.10
CA LYS A 163 14.62 -7.25 26.79
C LYS A 163 15.65 -8.08 27.57
N SER A 164 16.93 -8.03 27.20
CA SER A 164 17.99 -8.81 27.87
C SER A 164 18.46 -8.20 29.21
N GLY A 165 17.95 -7.03 29.61
CA GLY A 165 18.04 -6.56 30.99
C GLY A 165 19.45 -6.35 31.54
N THR A 166 20.44 -6.07 30.71
CA THR A 166 21.79 -5.71 31.18
C THR A 166 21.92 -4.18 31.27
N PRO A 167 21.73 -3.58 32.46
CA PRO A 167 22.27 -2.25 32.75
C PRO A 167 23.80 -2.34 32.80
N PHE A 168 24.45 -1.20 32.56
CA PHE A 168 25.90 -0.98 32.60
C PHE A 168 26.60 -1.59 33.82
#